data_AF-A0A7L2TBI8-F1
#
_entry.id   AF-A0A7L2TBI8-F1
#
_cell.length_a   1.000
_cell.length_b   1.000
_cell.length_c   1.000
_cell.angle_alpha   90.00
_cell.angle_beta   90.00
_cell.angle_gamma   90.00
#
_symmetry.space_group_name_H-M   'P 1'
#
loop_
_entity.id
_entity.type
_entity.pdbx_description
1 polymer ?
#
loop_
_entity_poly.entity_id
_entity_poly.type
_entity_poly.pdbx_seq_one_letter_code
_entity_poly.pdbx_strand_id
1 'polypeptide(L)'
;ELLERVKKGGGANAVLRHTQRNKKLFVRERLRLLLDRGEFLELSPLAGLHLPYGDVPAAGCLTGIGKICGVWCVFIASDATVKGGTIYPIGVKKQLRAQEIAMENRLPSVHLVDSGGAFLPLQSELFPDKLHGGRIFYNEAIMSAMGIPQVAVVCGSCVAGGAYVPTMAEESVIIDRIGTLFLAGPPLVKAATGEDVSPEDLGGARLHSQVSGCSDHFAASEEEAYECIRNVVCTLNCAPAPEEDREHESPLYSPEELLGLAPLGYGCSLPVKLILSRLVDGSRFQEFKAAYGTTLVTGFGHVEGHLLGIVANNGELAHAAALKGSHFVQLCGRRGIPILFLQNTAPQPAGPASISQAEAHSNRLKAQASMMAAVACAAVPKITVVIGGCFGSDSYLMCGRSFIPNFLFLWPNARVALVDSRHLPPAWDSDSAGGEQELKQLKANFFHCCAVFIVFYFKPVQFSALSRLEEESSAFYSSARLWDDGIILPQDTRKV
;
A
#
# COMPACT_ATOMS: atom_id res chain seq x y z
N GLU A 1 14.87 1.58 -12.76
CA GLU A 1 15.87 0.60 -12.29
C GLU A 1 15.36 -0.31 -11.18
N LEU A 2 14.94 0.21 -10.02
CA LEU A 2 14.48 -0.63 -8.89
C LEU A 2 13.33 -1.60 -9.27
N LEU A 3 12.37 -1.14 -10.08
CA LEU A 3 11.31 -2.01 -10.60
C LEU A 3 11.87 -3.16 -11.45
N GLU A 4 12.88 -2.91 -12.27
CA GLU A 4 13.56 -3.97 -13.06
C GLU A 4 14.34 -4.94 -12.18
N ARG A 5 14.90 -4.48 -11.05
CA ARG A 5 15.51 -5.35 -10.04
C ARG A 5 14.46 -6.26 -9.40
N VAL A 6 13.34 -5.70 -8.98
CA VAL A 6 12.24 -6.42 -8.34
C VAL A 6 11.59 -7.43 -9.29
N LYS A 7 11.41 -7.08 -10.56
CA LYS A 7 10.83 -7.97 -11.58
C LYS A 7 11.61 -9.28 -11.76
N LYS A 8 12.90 -9.31 -11.40
CA LYS A 8 13.75 -10.51 -11.45
C LYS A 8 13.56 -11.46 -10.27
N GLY A 9 12.68 -11.15 -9.31
CA GLY A 9 12.38 -12.00 -8.15
C GLY A 9 13.63 -12.32 -7.33
N GLY A 10 13.87 -13.60 -7.06
CA GLY A 10 15.07 -14.11 -6.38
C GLY A 10 16.36 -14.05 -7.20
N GLY A 11 16.33 -13.48 -8.41
CA GLY A 11 17.47 -13.39 -9.33
C GLY A 11 17.54 -14.55 -10.32
N ALA A 12 18.36 -14.39 -11.36
CA ALA A 12 18.41 -15.30 -12.51
C ALA A 12 18.62 -16.78 -12.13
N ASN A 13 19.50 -17.06 -11.16
CA ASN A 13 19.77 -18.43 -10.71
C ASN A 13 18.58 -19.06 -9.97
N ALA A 14 17.84 -18.28 -9.19
CA ALA A 14 16.65 -18.76 -8.48
C ALA A 14 15.50 -19.01 -9.47
N VAL A 15 15.30 -18.10 -10.42
CA VAL A 15 14.31 -18.24 -11.50
C VAL A 15 14.64 -19.46 -12.38
N LEU A 16 15.90 -19.67 -12.73
CA LEU A 16 16.33 -20.83 -13.52
C LEU A 16 16.09 -22.14 -12.76
N ARG A 17 16.40 -22.18 -11.45
CA ARG A 17 16.08 -23.33 -10.62
C ARG A 17 14.57 -23.61 -10.56
N HIS A 18 13.76 -22.57 -10.38
CA HIS A 18 12.30 -22.69 -10.33
C HIS A 18 11.70 -23.20 -11.64
N THR A 19 12.11 -22.60 -12.76
CA THR A 19 11.55 -22.89 -14.09
C THR A 19 12.12 -24.16 -14.72
N GLN A 20 13.43 -24.39 -14.65
CA GLN A 20 14.06 -25.53 -15.35
C GLN A 20 14.16 -26.78 -14.48
N ARG A 21 14.53 -26.63 -13.20
CA ARG A 21 14.71 -27.78 -12.31
C ARG A 21 13.39 -28.21 -11.67
N ASN A 22 12.63 -27.25 -11.14
CA ASN A 22 11.35 -27.57 -10.50
C ASN A 22 10.19 -27.62 -11.51
N LYS A 23 10.41 -27.21 -12.77
CA LYS A 23 9.42 -27.23 -13.85
C LYS A 23 8.12 -26.50 -13.50
N LYS A 24 8.26 -25.35 -12.83
CA LYS A 24 7.14 -24.48 -12.44
C LYS A 24 7.18 -23.17 -13.20
N LEU A 25 6.01 -22.62 -13.53
CA LEU A 25 5.87 -21.30 -14.09
C LEU A 25 6.36 -20.24 -13.11
N PHE A 26 7.03 -19.22 -13.65
CA PHE A 26 7.40 -18.05 -12.87
C PHE A 26 6.15 -17.24 -12.50
N VAL A 27 6.15 -16.59 -11.33
CA VAL A 27 4.95 -15.91 -10.78
C VAL A 27 4.32 -14.90 -11.75
N ARG A 28 5.12 -14.17 -12.53
CA ARG A 28 4.58 -13.23 -13.53
C ARG A 28 3.95 -13.92 -14.74
N GLU A 29 4.44 -15.10 -15.13
CA GLU A 29 3.81 -15.92 -16.17
C GLU A 29 2.48 -16.50 -15.69
N ARG A 30 2.40 -16.91 -14.41
CA ARG A 30 1.13 -17.34 -13.77
C ARG A 30 0.06 -16.26 -13.89
N LEU A 31 0.41 -15.00 -13.56
CA LEU A 31 -0.50 -13.87 -13.71
C LEU A 31 -0.91 -13.60 -15.17
N ARG A 32 0.00 -13.82 -16.13
CA ARG A 32 -0.31 -13.67 -17.56
C ARG A 32 -1.34 -14.68 -18.06
N LEU A 33 -1.34 -15.90 -17.50
CA LEU A 33 -2.35 -16.92 -17.81
C LEU A 33 -3.68 -16.65 -17.11
N LEU A 34 -3.64 -16.06 -15.91
CA LEU A 34 -4.82 -15.79 -15.11
C LEU A 34 -5.63 -14.57 -15.59
N LEU A 35 -4.95 -13.47 -15.93
CA LEU A 35 -5.57 -12.17 -16.24
C LEU A 35 -5.97 -12.04 -17.72
N ASP A 36 -7.10 -11.40 -18.01
CA ASP A 36 -7.67 -11.34 -19.37
C ASP A 36 -6.77 -10.71 -20.44
N ARG A 37 -6.02 -9.65 -20.09
CA ARG A 37 -5.08 -8.94 -20.99
C ARG A 37 -3.67 -8.87 -20.43
N GLY A 38 -3.40 -9.53 -19.30
CA GLY A 38 -2.15 -9.38 -18.55
C GLY A 38 -1.93 -7.99 -17.93
N GLU A 39 -2.88 -7.07 -18.05
CA GLU A 39 -2.83 -5.74 -17.43
C GLU A 39 -3.39 -5.78 -16.01
N PHE A 40 -2.70 -5.11 -15.09
CA PHE A 40 -3.10 -5.00 -13.70
C PHE A 40 -2.45 -3.80 -13.01
N LEU A 41 -3.06 -3.35 -11.93
CA LEU A 41 -2.47 -2.40 -10.98
C LEU A 41 -1.63 -3.17 -9.96
N GLU A 42 -0.29 -3.12 -10.08
CA GLU A 42 0.63 -3.74 -9.11
C GLU A 42 0.70 -2.90 -7.83
N LEU A 43 0.51 -3.54 -6.68
CA LEU A 43 0.53 -2.90 -5.35
C LEU A 43 1.84 -3.16 -4.63
N SER A 44 2.43 -2.10 -4.09
CA SER A 44 3.69 -2.07 -3.32
C SER A 44 4.81 -2.90 -3.95
N PRO A 45 5.19 -2.66 -5.21
CA PRO A 45 6.23 -3.43 -5.89
C PRO A 45 7.59 -3.30 -5.19
N LEU A 46 7.89 -2.16 -4.58
CA LEU A 46 9.17 -1.90 -3.92
C LEU A 46 9.25 -2.42 -2.48
N ALA A 47 8.18 -3.09 -2.00
CA ALA A 47 8.16 -3.69 -0.67
C ALA A 47 9.38 -4.59 -0.43
N GLY A 48 9.96 -4.52 0.77
CA GLY A 48 11.04 -5.41 1.18
C GLY A 48 12.44 -5.06 0.71
N LEU A 49 12.64 -3.90 0.07
CA LEU A 49 13.97 -3.39 -0.26
C LEU A 49 14.59 -2.60 0.92
N HIS A 50 15.91 -2.69 1.09
CA HIS A 50 16.67 -1.91 2.09
C HIS A 50 16.12 -2.05 3.52
N LEU A 51 15.69 -3.27 3.88
CA LEU A 51 15.25 -3.60 5.23
C LEU A 51 16.43 -4.07 6.10
N PRO A 52 16.36 -3.90 7.44
CA PRO A 52 17.46 -4.28 8.34
C PRO A 52 17.88 -5.75 8.27
N TYR A 53 16.96 -6.64 7.90
CA TYR A 53 17.19 -8.09 7.74
C TYR A 53 17.52 -8.51 6.29
N GLY A 54 17.81 -7.53 5.42
CA GLY A 54 18.17 -7.74 4.03
C GLY A 54 16.99 -7.66 3.05
N ASP A 55 17.33 -7.61 1.76
CA ASP A 55 16.36 -7.45 0.68
C ASP A 55 15.50 -8.70 0.48
N VAL A 56 14.20 -8.47 0.43
CA VAL A 56 13.15 -9.42 0.04
C VAL A 56 12.34 -8.75 -1.07
N PRO A 57 12.76 -8.85 -2.35
CA PRO A 57 12.12 -8.15 -3.46
C PRO A 57 10.61 -8.39 -3.51
N ALA A 58 9.84 -7.31 -3.69
CA ALA A 58 8.37 -7.31 -3.63
C ALA A 58 7.78 -7.94 -2.35
N ALA A 59 8.55 -8.03 -1.26
CA ALA A 59 8.18 -8.78 -0.05
C ALA A 59 7.86 -10.27 -0.29
N GLY A 60 8.40 -10.87 -1.36
CA GLY A 60 8.22 -12.29 -1.69
C GLY A 60 6.86 -12.64 -2.27
N CYS A 61 6.04 -11.65 -2.63
CA CYS A 61 4.77 -11.86 -3.32
C CYS A 61 4.39 -10.67 -4.22
N LEU A 62 3.66 -10.96 -5.29
CA LEU A 62 3.02 -9.97 -6.13
C LEU A 62 1.58 -9.82 -5.66
N THR A 63 1.17 -8.58 -5.41
CA THR A 63 -0.21 -8.24 -5.06
C THR A 63 -0.70 -7.19 -6.04
N GLY A 64 -1.96 -7.25 -6.44
CA GLY A 64 -2.50 -6.28 -7.38
C GLY A 64 -3.97 -6.48 -7.67
N ILE A 65 -4.49 -5.64 -8.55
CA ILE A 65 -5.88 -5.68 -9.02
C ILE A 65 -5.87 -5.86 -10.53
N GLY A 66 -6.60 -6.85 -11.02
CA GLY A 66 -6.72 -7.11 -12.46
C GLY A 66 -8.05 -7.78 -12.80
N LYS A 67 -8.39 -7.79 -14.09
CA LYS A 67 -9.61 -8.45 -14.59
C LYS A 67 -9.37 -9.93 -14.84
N ILE A 68 -10.26 -10.76 -14.32
CA ILE A 68 -10.36 -12.20 -14.60
C ILE A 68 -11.78 -12.45 -15.07
N CYS A 69 -11.96 -12.82 -16.33
CA CYS A 69 -13.25 -13.00 -16.98
C CYS A 69 -14.19 -11.78 -16.80
N GLY A 70 -13.64 -10.57 -16.95
CA GLY A 70 -14.36 -9.31 -16.78
C GLY A 70 -14.62 -8.88 -15.33
N VAL A 71 -14.32 -9.73 -14.33
CA VAL A 71 -14.47 -9.42 -12.91
C VAL A 71 -13.17 -8.82 -12.37
N TRP A 72 -13.27 -7.70 -11.66
CA TRP A 72 -12.13 -7.11 -10.96
C TRP A 72 -11.80 -7.93 -9.72
N CYS A 73 -10.60 -8.51 -9.68
CA CYS A 73 -10.14 -9.32 -8.56
C CYS A 73 -8.87 -8.74 -7.97
N VAL A 74 -8.75 -8.82 -6.64
CA VAL A 74 -7.45 -8.71 -5.98
C VAL A 74 -6.76 -10.06 -6.10
N PHE A 75 -5.48 -10.07 -6.49
CA PHE A 75 -4.68 -11.28 -6.47
C PHE A 75 -3.52 -11.14 -5.48
N ILE A 76 -3.16 -12.26 -4.87
CA ILE A 76 -2.00 -12.42 -3.99
C ILE A 76 -1.21 -13.63 -4.47
N ALA A 77 -0.09 -13.40 -5.14
CA ALA A 77 0.70 -14.44 -5.78
C ALA A 77 2.09 -14.56 -5.16
N SER A 78 2.37 -15.71 -4.58
CA SER A 78 3.67 -15.98 -3.93
C SER A 78 4.78 -16.12 -4.97
N ASP A 79 5.94 -15.50 -4.70
CA ASP A 79 7.15 -15.68 -5.49
C ASP A 79 8.10 -16.66 -4.80
N ALA A 80 7.98 -17.94 -5.16
CA ALA A 80 8.84 -19.00 -4.62
C ALA A 80 10.33 -18.83 -4.97
N THR A 81 10.67 -17.97 -5.94
CA THR A 81 12.07 -17.67 -6.27
C THR A 81 12.73 -16.82 -5.19
N VAL A 82 11.94 -15.98 -4.49
CA VAL A 82 12.42 -15.12 -3.41
C VAL A 82 12.47 -15.93 -2.11
N LYS A 83 13.68 -16.31 -1.68
CA LYS A 83 13.91 -17.04 -0.41
C LYS A 83 13.05 -18.32 -0.27
N GLY A 84 12.73 -18.99 -1.39
CA GLY A 84 11.90 -20.20 -1.38
C GLY A 84 10.42 -19.95 -1.07
N GLY A 85 9.92 -18.72 -1.25
CA GLY A 85 8.55 -18.34 -0.91
C GLY A 85 8.32 -18.20 0.61
N THR A 86 9.40 -18.12 1.39
CA THR A 86 9.32 -17.93 2.84
C THR A 86 8.76 -16.54 3.16
N ILE A 87 7.78 -16.47 4.06
CA ILE A 87 7.12 -15.21 4.42
C ILE A 87 7.94 -14.46 5.50
N TYR A 88 8.29 -13.22 5.19
CA TYR A 88 8.94 -12.25 6.08
C TYR A 88 7.91 -11.28 6.69
N PRO A 89 8.24 -10.53 7.77
CA PRO A 89 7.30 -9.58 8.39
C PRO A 89 6.65 -8.63 7.37
N ILE A 90 7.45 -8.13 6.42
CA ILE A 90 6.97 -7.26 5.35
C ILE A 90 6.01 -7.98 4.36
N GLY A 91 6.20 -9.29 4.17
CA GLY A 91 5.31 -10.14 3.36
C GLY A 91 3.93 -10.29 3.99
N VAL A 92 3.87 -10.53 5.31
CA VAL A 92 2.58 -10.53 6.04
C VAL A 92 1.90 -9.18 5.89
N LYS A 93 2.62 -8.08 6.15
CA LYS A 93 2.07 -6.72 6.01
C LYS A 93 1.51 -6.47 4.61
N LYS A 94 2.19 -6.95 3.57
CA LYS A 94 1.76 -6.80 2.17
C LYS A 94 0.50 -7.59 1.84
N GLN A 95 0.42 -8.85 2.28
CA GLN A 95 -0.78 -9.66 2.09
C GLN A 95 -1.98 -9.08 2.84
N LEU A 96 -1.79 -8.63 4.09
CA LEU A 96 -2.86 -7.98 4.86
C LEU A 96 -3.35 -6.69 4.21
N ARG A 97 -2.45 -5.89 3.61
CA ARG A 97 -2.86 -4.69 2.86
C ARG A 97 -3.67 -5.04 1.61
N ALA A 98 -3.30 -6.09 0.89
CA ALA A 98 -4.09 -6.56 -0.26
C ALA A 98 -5.50 -7.02 0.16
N GLN A 99 -5.63 -7.74 1.27
CA GLN A 99 -6.93 -8.12 1.83
C GLN A 99 -7.74 -6.90 2.31
N GLU A 100 -7.10 -5.91 2.93
CA GLU A 100 -7.76 -4.66 3.31
C GLU A 100 -8.35 -3.94 2.10
N ILE A 101 -7.59 -3.84 1.01
CA ILE A 101 -8.07 -3.28 -0.27
C ILE A 101 -9.22 -4.12 -0.84
N ALA A 102 -9.14 -5.45 -0.77
CA ALA A 102 -10.21 -6.34 -1.22
C ALA A 102 -11.50 -6.13 -0.40
N MET A 103 -11.39 -6.03 0.93
CA MET A 103 -12.50 -5.77 1.84
C MET A 103 -13.17 -4.42 1.60
N GLU A 104 -12.38 -3.35 1.50
CA GLU A 104 -12.87 -1.98 1.35
C GLU A 104 -13.56 -1.73 0.01
N ASN A 105 -13.07 -2.39 -1.06
CA ASN A 105 -13.58 -2.23 -2.41
C ASN A 105 -14.51 -3.38 -2.84
N ARG A 106 -14.76 -4.35 -1.94
CA ARG A 106 -15.57 -5.57 -2.17
C ARG A 106 -15.14 -6.36 -3.41
N LEU A 107 -13.84 -6.58 -3.56
CA LEU A 107 -13.25 -7.29 -4.68
C LEU A 107 -13.00 -8.76 -4.33
N PRO A 108 -13.45 -9.73 -5.15
CA PRO A 108 -13.06 -11.14 -5.00
C PRO A 108 -11.54 -11.30 -4.93
N SER A 109 -11.08 -12.25 -4.12
CA SER A 109 -9.66 -12.47 -3.88
C SER A 109 -9.19 -13.81 -4.46
N VAL A 110 -8.11 -13.78 -5.24
CA VAL A 110 -7.48 -14.95 -5.84
C VAL A 110 -6.07 -15.13 -5.27
N HIS A 111 -5.84 -16.24 -4.57
CA HIS A 111 -4.56 -16.55 -3.92
C HIS A 111 -3.78 -17.58 -4.74
N LEU A 112 -2.58 -17.22 -5.22
CA LEU A 112 -1.65 -18.16 -5.85
C LEU A 112 -0.57 -18.53 -4.83
N VAL A 113 -0.72 -19.71 -4.22
CA VAL A 113 0.03 -20.12 -3.04
C VAL A 113 1.22 -21.00 -3.43
N ASP A 114 2.42 -20.52 -3.10
CA ASP A 114 3.68 -21.24 -3.31
C ASP A 114 4.69 -20.77 -2.26
N SER A 115 4.48 -21.20 -1.02
CA SER A 115 5.18 -20.72 0.17
C SER A 115 5.84 -21.85 0.96
N GLY A 116 7.14 -21.68 1.23
CA GLY A 116 7.92 -22.55 2.12
C GLY A 116 7.61 -22.38 3.63
N GLY A 117 6.67 -21.51 4.01
CA GLY A 117 6.32 -21.24 5.41
C GLY A 117 6.85 -19.89 5.92
N ALA A 118 6.96 -19.74 7.24
CA ALA A 118 7.39 -18.50 7.89
C ALA A 118 8.91 -18.41 8.07
N PHE A 119 9.48 -17.21 8.02
CA PHE A 119 10.89 -16.99 8.31
C PHE A 119 11.15 -17.09 9.81
N LEU A 120 11.51 -18.30 10.27
CA LEU A 120 11.66 -18.64 11.68
C LEU A 120 12.53 -17.66 12.51
N PRO A 121 13.65 -17.11 12.01
CA PRO A 121 14.45 -16.15 12.79
C PRO A 121 13.70 -14.88 13.19
N LEU A 122 12.64 -14.48 12.47
CA LEU A 122 11.81 -13.31 12.77
C LEU A 122 10.38 -13.70 13.20
N GLN A 123 10.19 -14.91 13.74
CA GLN A 123 8.86 -15.43 14.08
C GLN A 123 8.06 -14.51 15.03
N SER A 124 8.74 -13.79 15.93
CA SER A 124 8.11 -12.86 16.89
C SER A 124 7.44 -11.67 16.22
N GLU A 125 7.89 -11.28 15.03
CA GLU A 125 7.33 -10.21 14.20
C GLU A 125 6.36 -10.74 13.13
N LEU A 126 6.07 -12.05 13.17
CA LEU A 126 5.34 -12.77 12.13
C LEU A 126 4.12 -13.52 12.65
N PHE A 127 4.12 -13.93 13.92
CA PHE A 127 3.14 -14.87 14.46
C PHE A 127 2.20 -14.30 15.55
N PRO A 128 2.69 -13.65 16.64
CA PRO A 128 1.87 -13.50 17.84
C PRO A 128 0.85 -12.34 17.88
N ASP A 129 1.08 -11.24 17.14
CA ASP A 129 0.29 -10.00 17.30
C ASP A 129 -0.95 -9.95 16.38
N LYS A 130 -1.85 -9.01 16.65
CA LYS A 130 -3.13 -8.83 15.93
C LYS A 130 -2.99 -8.70 14.42
N LEU A 131 -1.90 -8.10 13.93
CA LEU A 131 -1.62 -7.87 12.50
C LEU A 131 -0.52 -8.79 11.96
N HIS A 132 -0.33 -9.95 12.60
CA HIS A 132 0.60 -10.99 12.15
C HIS A 132 -0.11 -12.06 11.31
N GLY A 133 0.59 -13.15 10.94
CA GLY A 133 0.14 -14.13 9.95
C GLY A 133 -1.25 -14.71 10.19
N GLY A 134 -1.66 -14.90 11.45
CA GLY A 134 -3.01 -15.39 11.79
C GLY A 134 -4.14 -14.45 11.31
N ARG A 135 -3.85 -13.16 11.09
CA ARG A 135 -4.83 -12.19 10.60
C ARG A 135 -5.24 -12.46 9.15
N ILE A 136 -4.40 -13.13 8.36
CA ILE A 136 -4.70 -13.50 6.97
C ILE A 136 -5.95 -14.39 6.94
N PHE A 137 -5.98 -15.44 7.77
CA PHE A 137 -7.09 -16.39 7.85
C PHE A 137 -8.34 -15.76 8.45
N TYR A 138 -8.17 -14.89 9.46
CA TYR A 138 -9.30 -14.13 10.01
C TYR A 138 -9.95 -13.27 8.93
N ASN A 139 -9.17 -12.51 8.18
CA ASN A 139 -9.70 -11.65 7.12
C ASN A 139 -10.36 -12.46 6.01
N GLU A 140 -9.79 -13.61 5.65
CA GLU A 140 -10.37 -14.54 4.66
C GLU A 140 -11.77 -15.01 5.06
N ALA A 141 -11.94 -15.50 6.30
CA ALA A 141 -13.24 -15.91 6.82
C ALA A 141 -14.24 -14.74 6.89
N ILE A 142 -13.79 -13.55 7.31
CA ILE A 142 -14.66 -12.37 7.37
C ILE A 142 -15.06 -11.90 5.97
N MET A 143 -14.15 -11.91 5.01
CA MET A 143 -14.43 -11.57 3.61
C MET A 143 -15.47 -12.51 3.02
N SER A 144 -15.31 -13.83 3.18
CA SER A 144 -16.29 -14.80 2.73
C SER A 144 -17.67 -14.57 3.40
N ALA A 145 -17.70 -14.33 4.71
CA ALA A 145 -18.93 -13.99 5.43
C ALA A 145 -19.59 -12.67 4.97
N MET A 146 -18.81 -11.73 4.42
CA MET A 146 -19.29 -10.49 3.80
C MET A 146 -19.76 -10.69 2.35
N GLY A 147 -19.69 -11.90 1.82
CA GLY A 147 -19.99 -12.25 0.43
C GLY A 147 -18.91 -11.76 -0.54
N ILE A 148 -17.64 -11.70 -0.11
CA ILE A 148 -16.49 -11.39 -0.95
C ILE A 148 -15.74 -12.71 -1.22
N PRO A 149 -15.91 -13.32 -2.41
CA PRO A 149 -15.40 -14.65 -2.67
C PRO A 149 -13.89 -14.78 -2.50
N GLN A 150 -13.47 -15.93 -1.97
CA GLN A 150 -12.07 -16.30 -1.76
C GLN A 150 -11.77 -17.55 -2.59
N VAL A 151 -10.81 -17.45 -3.51
CA VAL A 151 -10.43 -18.56 -4.40
C VAL A 151 -8.92 -18.77 -4.30
N ALA A 152 -8.46 -20.03 -4.31
CA ALA A 152 -7.04 -20.35 -4.15
C ALA A 152 -6.51 -21.36 -5.17
N VAL A 153 -5.23 -21.22 -5.52
CA VAL A 153 -4.45 -22.20 -6.28
C VAL A 153 -3.23 -22.60 -5.49
N VAL A 154 -3.05 -23.89 -5.28
CA VAL A 154 -1.84 -24.45 -4.69
C VAL A 154 -0.83 -24.71 -5.80
N CYS A 155 -0.03 -23.69 -6.11
CA CYS A 155 1.01 -23.71 -7.16
C CYS A 155 2.35 -24.30 -6.68
N GLY A 156 2.40 -24.78 -5.45
CA GLY A 156 3.59 -25.38 -4.90
C GLY A 156 3.49 -25.78 -3.45
N SER A 157 4.55 -25.50 -2.70
CA SER A 157 4.59 -25.87 -1.29
C SER A 157 3.59 -25.03 -0.51
N CYS A 158 2.84 -25.64 0.40
CA CYS A 158 1.87 -24.99 1.25
C CYS A 158 1.89 -25.65 2.63
N VAL A 159 2.62 -25.04 3.57
CA VAL A 159 3.03 -25.70 4.83
C VAL A 159 2.54 -24.95 6.04
N ALA A 160 2.14 -25.70 7.08
CA ALA A 160 1.75 -25.18 8.39
C ALA A 160 0.65 -24.13 8.27
N GLY A 161 0.90 -22.89 8.73
CA GLY A 161 -0.08 -21.80 8.62
C GLY A 161 -0.52 -21.54 7.18
N GLY A 162 0.38 -21.67 6.20
CA GLY A 162 0.06 -21.43 4.79
C GLY A 162 -1.04 -22.35 4.25
N ALA A 163 -1.17 -23.57 4.80
CA ALA A 163 -2.18 -24.56 4.40
C ALA A 163 -3.62 -24.09 4.67
N TYR A 164 -3.81 -23.12 5.56
CA TYR A 164 -5.14 -22.57 5.83
C TYR A 164 -5.67 -21.69 4.71
N VAL A 165 -4.81 -21.05 3.90
CA VAL A 165 -5.27 -20.21 2.78
C VAL A 165 -6.10 -21.01 1.78
N PRO A 166 -5.58 -22.08 1.15
CA PRO A 166 -6.42 -22.85 0.22
C PRO A 166 -7.54 -23.63 0.88
N THR A 167 -7.43 -24.02 2.16
CA THR A 167 -8.48 -24.81 2.84
C THR A 167 -9.61 -23.97 3.42
N MET A 168 -9.43 -22.66 3.56
CA MET A 168 -10.48 -21.72 3.97
C MET A 168 -11.10 -20.97 2.79
N ALA A 169 -10.50 -21.06 1.61
CA ALA A 169 -11.08 -20.56 0.38
C ALA A 169 -12.41 -21.27 0.07
N GLU A 170 -13.31 -20.59 -0.65
CA GLU A 170 -14.59 -21.15 -1.08
C GLU A 170 -14.41 -22.23 -2.14
N GLU A 171 -13.45 -22.02 -3.04
CA GLU A 171 -13.02 -23.02 -4.03
C GLU A 171 -11.50 -22.99 -4.19
N SER A 172 -10.91 -24.18 -4.27
CA SER A 172 -9.48 -24.39 -4.28
C SER A 172 -9.04 -25.39 -5.34
N VAL A 173 -7.96 -25.05 -6.05
CA VAL A 173 -7.36 -25.88 -7.11
C VAL A 173 -5.97 -26.31 -6.70
N ILE A 174 -5.64 -27.59 -6.81
CA ILE A 174 -4.31 -28.13 -6.54
C ILE A 174 -3.71 -28.78 -7.79
N ILE A 175 -2.43 -28.49 -8.06
CA ILE A 175 -1.73 -28.96 -9.26
C ILE A 175 -0.97 -30.27 -8.97
N ASP A 176 -1.23 -31.32 -9.74
CA ASP A 176 -0.63 -32.65 -9.60
C ASP A 176 0.90 -32.58 -9.63
N ARG A 177 1.56 -33.23 -8.67
CA ARG A 177 3.02 -33.33 -8.54
C ARG A 177 3.76 -31.99 -8.40
N ILE A 178 3.04 -30.88 -8.22
CA ILE A 178 3.59 -29.53 -8.03
C ILE A 178 3.14 -28.99 -6.69
N GLY A 179 1.83 -29.02 -6.44
CA GLY A 179 1.18 -28.53 -5.23
C GLY A 179 1.19 -29.57 -4.11
N THR A 180 1.55 -29.14 -2.91
CA THR A 180 1.52 -29.99 -1.72
C THR A 180 1.00 -29.20 -0.53
N LEU A 181 0.11 -29.80 0.26
CA LEU A 181 -0.55 -29.16 1.40
C LEU A 181 -0.40 -30.01 2.67
N PHE A 182 0.13 -29.44 3.76
CA PHE A 182 0.22 -30.16 5.03
C PHE A 182 0.49 -29.22 6.20
N LEU A 183 0.00 -29.58 7.39
CA LEU A 183 0.28 -28.84 8.63
C LEU A 183 1.74 -29.01 9.09
N ALA A 184 2.31 -30.20 8.88
CA ALA A 184 3.69 -30.52 9.18
C ALA A 184 4.33 -31.14 7.96
N GLY A 185 5.40 -30.53 7.43
CA GLY A 185 6.10 -31.09 6.28
C GLY A 185 6.94 -32.32 6.61
N PRO A 186 7.43 -33.05 5.59
CA PRO A 186 8.20 -34.28 5.78
C PRO A 186 9.37 -34.16 6.76
N PRO A 187 10.16 -33.05 6.79
CA PRO A 187 11.23 -32.90 7.79
C PRO A 187 10.71 -32.92 9.24
N LEU A 188 9.52 -32.36 9.49
CA LEU A 188 8.92 -32.30 10.81
C LEU A 188 8.27 -33.63 11.20
N VAL A 189 7.63 -34.32 10.25
CA VAL A 189 7.09 -35.67 10.46
C VAL A 189 8.21 -36.63 10.84
N LYS A 190 9.32 -36.61 10.09
CA LYS A 190 10.50 -37.42 10.38
C LYS A 190 11.11 -37.10 11.74
N ALA A 191 11.20 -35.83 12.11
CA ALA A 191 11.72 -35.43 13.42
C ALA A 191 10.82 -35.86 14.59
N ALA A 192 9.50 -35.86 14.41
CA ALA A 192 8.54 -36.17 15.47
C ALA A 192 8.26 -37.67 15.62
N THR A 193 8.21 -38.42 14.52
CA THR A 193 7.75 -39.82 14.49
C THR A 193 8.82 -40.82 14.04
N GLY A 194 9.86 -40.34 13.36
CA GLY A 194 10.86 -41.18 12.69
C GLY A 194 10.44 -41.70 11.32
N GLU A 195 9.20 -41.47 10.88
CA GLU A 195 8.70 -41.91 9.57
C GLU A 195 9.30 -41.09 8.43
N ASP A 196 9.67 -41.77 7.34
CA ASP A 196 10.15 -41.13 6.11
C ASP A 196 9.06 -41.20 5.05
N VAL A 197 8.46 -40.04 4.73
CA VAL A 197 7.33 -39.91 3.81
C VAL A 197 7.64 -38.83 2.78
N SER A 198 7.25 -39.03 1.53
CA SER A 198 7.45 -38.02 0.50
C SER A 198 6.44 -36.87 0.62
N PRO A 199 6.75 -35.65 0.14
CA PRO A 199 5.77 -34.56 0.10
C PRO A 199 4.48 -34.91 -0.65
N GLU A 200 4.59 -35.70 -1.73
CA GLU A 200 3.44 -36.11 -2.55
C GLU A 200 2.55 -37.11 -1.80
N ASP A 201 3.14 -38.08 -1.11
CA ASP A 201 2.38 -39.07 -0.33
C ASP A 201 1.73 -38.44 0.91
N LEU A 202 2.41 -37.46 1.53
CA LEU A 202 1.93 -36.80 2.74
C LEU A 202 0.79 -35.81 2.47
N GLY A 203 0.80 -35.13 1.32
CA GLY A 203 -0.10 -34.01 1.06
C GLY A 203 -0.20 -33.58 -0.40
N GLY A 204 -0.03 -34.52 -1.34
CA GLY A 204 -0.13 -34.24 -2.77
C GLY A 204 -1.56 -33.97 -3.25
N ALA A 205 -1.66 -33.59 -4.52
CA ALA A 205 -2.92 -33.25 -5.18
C ALA A 205 -3.97 -34.37 -5.09
N ARG A 206 -3.56 -35.62 -5.29
CA ARG A 206 -4.46 -36.78 -5.28
C ARG A 206 -5.05 -37.04 -3.91
N LEU A 207 -4.23 -36.95 -2.86
CA LEU A 207 -4.71 -37.12 -1.49
C LEU A 207 -5.80 -36.09 -1.17
N HIS A 208 -5.55 -34.82 -1.49
CA HIS A 208 -6.47 -33.75 -1.13
C HIS A 208 -7.72 -33.67 -2.00
N SER A 209 -7.63 -34.09 -3.26
CA SER A 209 -8.79 -34.07 -4.18
C SER A 209 -9.64 -35.34 -4.11
N GLN A 210 -9.09 -36.48 -3.65
CA GLN A 210 -9.80 -37.78 -3.67
C GLN A 210 -10.10 -38.34 -2.28
N VAL A 211 -9.33 -37.97 -1.26
CA VAL A 211 -9.44 -38.57 0.08
C VAL A 211 -9.85 -37.54 1.13
N SER A 212 -9.08 -36.47 1.29
CA SER A 212 -9.31 -35.52 2.39
C SER A 212 -10.37 -34.46 2.09
N GLY A 213 -10.59 -34.12 0.81
CA GLY A 213 -11.46 -33.02 0.41
C GLY A 213 -10.91 -31.64 0.80
N CYS A 214 -9.58 -31.50 0.95
CA CYS A 214 -8.95 -30.21 1.22
C CYS A 214 -8.73 -29.39 -0.06
N SER A 215 -8.93 -29.99 -1.23
CA SER A 215 -8.95 -29.30 -2.52
C SER A 215 -10.20 -29.72 -3.28
N ASP A 216 -10.84 -28.75 -3.93
CA ASP A 216 -12.10 -28.96 -4.66
C ASP A 216 -11.85 -29.43 -6.10
N HIS A 217 -10.77 -28.91 -6.71
CA HIS A 217 -10.42 -29.20 -8.10
C HIS A 217 -9.00 -29.74 -8.23
N PHE A 218 -8.87 -30.83 -8.98
CA PHE A 218 -7.61 -31.42 -9.37
C PHE A 218 -7.19 -30.89 -10.74
N ALA A 219 -5.97 -30.38 -10.88
CA ALA A 219 -5.40 -29.98 -12.17
C ALA A 219 -4.14 -30.80 -12.47
N ALA A 220 -4.02 -31.36 -13.67
CA ALA A 220 -2.84 -32.13 -14.08
C ALA A 220 -1.66 -31.24 -14.48
N SER A 221 -1.90 -29.95 -14.75
CA SER A 221 -0.90 -28.96 -15.16
C SER A 221 -1.19 -27.58 -14.59
N GLU A 222 -0.21 -26.67 -14.65
CA GLU A 222 -0.42 -25.28 -14.26
C GLU A 222 -1.40 -24.56 -15.20
N GLU A 223 -1.35 -24.82 -16.50
CA GLU A 223 -2.25 -24.25 -17.50
C GLU A 223 -3.72 -24.62 -17.20
N GLU A 224 -3.99 -25.90 -16.96
CA GLU A 224 -5.31 -26.40 -16.59
C GLU A 224 -5.81 -25.78 -15.27
N ALA A 225 -4.93 -25.56 -14.30
CA ALA A 225 -5.30 -24.92 -13.04
C ALA A 225 -5.77 -23.47 -13.26
N TYR A 226 -5.11 -22.69 -14.11
CA TYR A 226 -5.53 -21.32 -14.39
C TYR A 226 -6.82 -21.26 -15.22
N GLU A 227 -7.03 -22.20 -16.15
CA GLU A 227 -8.33 -22.34 -16.84
C GLU A 227 -9.45 -22.68 -15.84
N CYS A 228 -9.20 -23.61 -14.92
CA CYS A 228 -10.13 -23.97 -13.85
C CYS A 228 -10.51 -22.76 -13.00
N ILE A 229 -9.53 -21.98 -12.52
CA ILE A 229 -9.80 -20.77 -11.73
C ILE A 229 -10.59 -19.74 -12.51
N ARG A 230 -10.29 -19.55 -13.79
CA ARG A 230 -11.06 -18.64 -14.63
C ARG A 230 -12.52 -19.09 -14.72
N ASN A 231 -12.77 -20.39 -14.80
CA ASN A 231 -14.13 -20.96 -14.77
C ASN A 231 -14.81 -20.72 -13.41
N VAL A 232 -14.09 -20.93 -12.30
CA VAL A 232 -14.58 -20.62 -10.94
C VAL A 232 -14.98 -19.13 -10.84
N VAL A 233 -14.13 -18.23 -11.32
CA VAL A 233 -14.44 -16.79 -11.31
C VAL A 233 -15.70 -16.46 -12.13
N CYS A 234 -15.93 -17.14 -13.25
CA CYS A 234 -17.16 -16.98 -14.04
C CYS A 234 -18.42 -17.42 -13.27
N THR A 235 -18.30 -18.36 -12.32
CA THR A 235 -19.43 -18.89 -11.54
C THR A 235 -19.65 -18.17 -10.21
N LEU A 236 -18.78 -17.25 -9.81
CA LEU A 236 -18.94 -16.46 -8.58
C LEU A 236 -20.21 -15.59 -8.55
N ASN A 237 -20.91 -15.46 -9.69
CA ASN A 237 -22.09 -14.62 -9.85
C ASN A 237 -21.86 -13.17 -9.35
N CYS A 238 -20.60 -12.73 -9.43
CA CYS A 238 -20.22 -11.35 -9.17
C CYS A 238 -20.66 -10.53 -10.37
N ALA A 239 -21.47 -9.49 -10.15
CA ALA A 239 -21.82 -8.58 -11.24
C ALA A 239 -20.52 -7.98 -11.78
N PRO A 240 -20.20 -8.14 -13.08
CA PRO A 240 -19.09 -7.40 -13.67
C PRO A 240 -19.36 -5.92 -13.40
N ALA A 241 -18.33 -5.19 -12.95
CA ALA A 241 -18.46 -3.75 -12.83
C ALA A 241 -18.97 -3.26 -14.20
N PRO A 242 -20.08 -2.50 -14.26
CA PRO A 242 -20.54 -1.99 -15.53
C PRO A 242 -19.34 -1.28 -16.16
N GLU A 243 -18.91 -1.74 -17.33
CA GLU A 243 -18.07 -0.94 -18.21
C GLU A 243 -18.99 0.21 -18.64
N GLU A 244 -19.18 1.16 -17.74
CA GLU A 244 -19.76 2.43 -18.09
C GLU A 244 -18.73 3.04 -19.02
N ASP A 245 -18.95 2.86 -20.33
CA ASP A 245 -18.35 3.63 -21.40
C ASP A 245 -18.81 5.07 -21.18
N ARG A 246 -18.26 5.70 -20.13
CA ARG A 246 -18.52 7.09 -19.81
C ARG A 246 -17.76 7.88 -20.84
N GLU A 247 -18.50 8.66 -21.61
CA GLU A 247 -17.89 9.69 -22.43
C GLU A 247 -17.01 10.56 -21.54
N HIS A 248 -15.72 10.54 -21.82
CA HIS A 248 -14.73 11.33 -21.11
C HIS A 248 -13.88 12.06 -22.13
N GLU A 249 -13.44 13.25 -21.75
CA GLU A 249 -12.53 14.04 -22.56
C GLU A 249 -11.13 13.95 -21.98
N SER A 250 -10.13 13.79 -22.84
CA SER A 250 -8.74 13.95 -22.42
C SER A 250 -8.51 15.37 -21.88
N PRO A 251 -7.60 15.56 -20.90
CA PRO A 251 -7.19 16.88 -20.47
C PRO A 251 -6.65 17.72 -21.65
N LEU A 252 -6.79 19.04 -21.60
CA LEU A 252 -6.27 19.96 -22.63
C LEU A 252 -4.74 20.01 -22.67
N TYR A 253 -4.09 19.62 -21.59
CA TYR A 253 -2.63 19.63 -21.44
C TYR A 253 -2.11 18.20 -21.26
N SER A 254 -0.93 17.92 -21.82
CA SER A 254 -0.34 16.59 -21.77
C SER A 254 0.03 16.18 -20.33
N PRO A 255 -0.31 14.96 -19.88
CA PRO A 255 0.17 14.40 -18.61
C PRO A 255 1.70 14.33 -18.53
N GLU A 256 2.41 14.23 -19.65
CA GLU A 256 3.88 14.17 -19.69
C GLU A 256 4.53 15.45 -19.13
N GLU A 257 3.84 16.58 -19.20
CA GLU A 257 4.32 17.84 -18.64
C GLU A 257 4.34 17.82 -17.09
N LEU A 258 3.68 16.85 -16.44
CA LEU A 258 3.73 16.68 -14.98
C LEU A 258 5.15 16.38 -14.48
N LEU A 259 6.00 15.76 -15.31
CA LEU A 259 7.41 15.54 -14.99
C LEU A 259 8.16 16.86 -14.75
N GLY A 260 7.85 17.89 -15.53
CA GLY A 260 8.44 19.23 -15.39
C GLY A 260 7.85 20.04 -14.24
N LEU A 261 6.69 19.64 -13.73
CA LEU A 261 6.03 20.29 -12.60
C LEU A 261 6.43 19.68 -11.25
N ALA A 262 6.91 18.43 -11.22
CA ALA A 262 7.34 17.80 -9.99
C ALA A 262 8.52 18.58 -9.34
N PRO A 263 8.38 19.07 -8.09
CA PRO A 263 9.38 19.95 -7.49
C PRO A 263 10.65 19.16 -7.16
N LEU A 264 11.80 19.65 -7.63
CA LEU A 264 13.13 19.15 -7.24
C LEU A 264 13.51 19.54 -5.80
N GLY A 265 12.87 20.58 -5.27
CA GLY A 265 13.06 21.06 -3.90
C GLY A 265 11.79 21.72 -3.35
N TYR A 266 11.55 21.50 -2.06
CA TYR A 266 10.34 21.94 -1.35
C TYR A 266 10.41 23.39 -0.86
N GLY A 267 11.22 24.23 -1.50
CA GLY A 267 11.28 25.67 -1.26
C GLY A 267 10.35 26.48 -2.17
N CYS A 268 9.84 25.86 -3.24
CA CYS A 268 8.96 26.49 -4.21
C CYS A 268 7.51 26.00 -4.03
N SER A 269 6.55 26.91 -4.13
CA SER A 269 5.13 26.55 -4.18
C SER A 269 4.84 25.85 -5.50
N LEU A 270 4.22 24.67 -5.43
CA LEU A 270 3.74 23.93 -6.57
C LEU A 270 2.38 24.49 -6.97
N PRO A 271 2.22 25.11 -8.16
CA PRO A 271 0.92 25.63 -8.58
C PRO A 271 -0.02 24.46 -8.89
N VAL A 272 -0.75 24.00 -7.88
CA VAL A 272 -1.50 22.74 -7.92
C VAL A 272 -2.58 22.72 -9.01
N LYS A 273 -3.10 23.90 -9.39
CA LYS A 273 -4.05 24.05 -10.50
C LYS A 273 -3.46 23.61 -11.85
N LEU A 274 -2.14 23.77 -12.06
CA LEU A 274 -1.48 23.24 -13.26
C LEU A 274 -1.47 21.71 -13.27
N ILE A 275 -1.28 21.08 -12.11
CA ILE A 275 -1.38 19.63 -11.98
C ILE A 275 -2.81 19.18 -12.25
N LEU A 276 -3.80 19.81 -11.62
CA LEU A 276 -5.22 19.49 -11.84
C LEU A 276 -5.62 19.59 -13.31
N SER A 277 -5.15 20.62 -14.02
CA SER A 277 -5.44 20.79 -15.45
C SER A 277 -4.95 19.65 -16.35
N ARG A 278 -4.00 18.83 -15.88
CA ARG A 278 -3.48 17.63 -16.59
C ARG A 278 -4.10 16.32 -16.09
N LEU A 279 -4.91 16.37 -15.03
CA LEU A 279 -5.57 15.20 -14.45
C LEU A 279 -7.06 15.15 -14.75
N VAL A 280 -7.76 16.29 -14.76
CA VAL A 280 -9.23 16.33 -14.92
C VAL A 280 -9.67 16.41 -16.39
N ASP A 281 -10.82 15.83 -16.69
CA ASP A 281 -11.41 15.77 -18.02
C ASP A 281 -11.64 17.16 -18.61
N GLY A 282 -11.18 17.35 -19.84
CA GLY A 282 -11.22 18.65 -20.54
C GLY A 282 -10.57 19.81 -19.76
N SER A 283 -9.72 19.52 -18.76
CA SER A 283 -9.15 20.49 -17.82
C SER A 283 -10.20 21.36 -17.10
N ARG A 284 -11.43 20.85 -16.95
CA ARG A 284 -12.54 21.56 -16.30
C ARG A 284 -12.58 21.27 -14.81
N PHE A 285 -12.49 22.32 -14.01
CA PHE A 285 -12.53 22.21 -12.55
C PHE A 285 -13.47 23.27 -11.96
N GLN A 286 -14.51 22.82 -11.27
CA GLN A 286 -15.44 23.70 -10.57
C GLN A 286 -14.94 23.93 -9.14
N GLU A 287 -14.20 25.02 -8.96
CA GLU A 287 -13.60 25.36 -7.66
C GLU A 287 -14.66 25.77 -6.62
N PHE A 288 -14.64 25.12 -5.47
CA PHE A 288 -15.43 25.48 -4.29
C PHE A 288 -14.68 26.52 -3.47
N LYS A 289 -15.36 27.60 -3.07
CA LYS A 289 -14.76 28.68 -2.25
C LYS A 289 -13.42 29.17 -2.81
N ALA A 290 -13.38 29.54 -4.09
CA ALA A 290 -12.14 29.95 -4.77
C ALA A 290 -11.43 31.14 -4.09
N ALA A 291 -12.18 32.08 -3.52
CA ALA A 291 -11.66 33.27 -2.86
C ALA A 291 -11.41 33.12 -1.35
N TYR A 292 -11.63 31.95 -0.75
CA TYR A 292 -11.50 31.73 0.71
C TYR A 292 -10.58 30.54 0.99
N GLY A 293 -9.64 30.69 1.92
CA GLY A 293 -8.69 29.62 2.26
C GLY A 293 -7.89 29.14 1.04
N THR A 294 -7.28 30.06 0.30
CA THR A 294 -6.64 29.84 -1.02
C THR A 294 -5.41 28.92 -0.99
N THR A 295 -4.89 28.61 0.19
CA THR A 295 -3.82 27.62 0.40
C THR A 295 -4.31 26.18 0.33
N LEU A 296 -5.63 25.96 0.26
CA LEU A 296 -6.24 24.66 -0.05
C LEU A 296 -7.20 24.85 -1.23
N VAL A 297 -6.90 24.18 -2.33
CA VAL A 297 -7.78 24.14 -3.50
C VAL A 297 -8.76 22.99 -3.31
N THR A 298 -10.06 23.28 -3.36
CA THR A 298 -11.10 22.26 -3.33
C THR A 298 -12.12 22.50 -4.41
N GLY A 299 -12.75 21.45 -4.92
CA GLY A 299 -13.72 21.58 -6.01
C GLY A 299 -14.03 20.25 -6.67
N PHE A 300 -14.91 20.30 -7.66
CA PHE A 300 -15.37 19.12 -8.37
C PHE A 300 -14.73 19.05 -9.76
N GLY A 301 -14.36 17.84 -10.18
CA GLY A 301 -13.86 17.53 -11.51
C GLY A 301 -14.26 16.12 -11.90
N HIS A 302 -14.13 15.80 -13.19
CA HIS A 302 -14.28 14.42 -13.67
C HIS A 302 -12.90 13.87 -14.02
N VAL A 303 -12.68 12.59 -13.76
CA VAL A 303 -11.50 11.85 -14.23
C VAL A 303 -12.02 10.57 -14.86
N GLU A 304 -11.80 10.43 -16.17
CA GLU A 304 -12.32 9.31 -16.97
C GLU A 304 -13.85 9.14 -16.79
N GLY A 305 -14.56 10.27 -16.73
CA GLY A 305 -16.00 10.32 -16.52
C GLY A 305 -16.46 10.09 -15.07
N HIS A 306 -15.57 9.77 -14.13
CA HIS A 306 -15.90 9.66 -12.71
C HIS A 306 -15.89 11.03 -12.04
N LEU A 307 -17.02 11.44 -11.46
CA LEU A 307 -17.11 12.65 -10.64
C LEU A 307 -16.32 12.48 -9.34
N LEU A 308 -15.37 13.38 -9.09
CA LEU A 308 -14.51 13.38 -7.91
C LEU A 308 -14.57 14.73 -7.20
N GLY A 309 -14.50 14.68 -5.87
CA GLY A 309 -14.18 15.82 -5.02
C GLY A 309 -12.67 15.90 -4.85
N ILE A 310 -12.04 16.98 -5.29
CA ILE A 310 -10.59 17.13 -5.21
C ILE A 310 -10.25 18.05 -4.04
N VAL A 311 -9.28 17.66 -3.22
CA VAL A 311 -8.74 18.42 -2.09
C VAL A 311 -7.22 18.47 -2.23
N ALA A 312 -6.67 19.62 -2.57
CA ALA A 312 -5.28 19.73 -3.02
C ALA A 312 -4.54 20.88 -2.32
N ASN A 313 -3.39 20.57 -1.72
CA ASN A 313 -2.58 21.60 -1.05
C ASN A 313 -2.00 22.60 -2.07
N ASN A 314 -2.02 23.87 -1.69
CA ASN A 314 -1.43 24.99 -2.44
C ASN A 314 -0.67 25.95 -1.50
N GLY A 315 -0.31 25.48 -0.30
CA GLY A 315 0.30 26.28 0.77
C GLY A 315 0.00 25.71 2.16
N GLU A 316 0.24 26.52 3.19
CA GLU A 316 -0.01 26.15 4.59
C GLU A 316 -1.51 25.93 4.87
N LEU A 317 -1.85 24.87 5.61
CA LEU A 317 -3.21 24.62 6.08
C LEU A 317 -3.60 25.50 7.27
N ALA A 318 -3.76 26.79 6.99
CA ALA A 318 -4.25 27.79 7.95
C ALA A 318 -5.72 27.56 8.34
N HIS A 319 -6.20 28.30 9.35
CA HIS A 319 -7.57 28.19 9.89
C HIS A 319 -8.67 28.21 8.80
N ALA A 320 -8.62 29.17 7.88
CA ALA A 320 -9.61 29.29 6.80
C ALA A 320 -9.57 28.10 5.82
N ALA A 321 -8.37 27.61 5.50
CA ALA A 321 -8.20 26.43 4.64
C ALA A 321 -8.77 25.17 5.30
N ALA A 322 -8.52 24.97 6.59
CA ALA A 322 -9.08 23.84 7.34
C ALA A 322 -10.62 23.87 7.41
N LEU A 323 -11.23 25.04 7.66
CA LEU A 323 -12.70 25.17 7.63
C LEU A 323 -13.28 24.93 6.22
N LYS A 324 -12.59 25.38 5.17
CA LYS A 324 -12.95 25.10 3.78
C LYS A 324 -12.90 23.60 3.50
N GLY A 325 -11.80 22.94 3.84
CA GLY A 325 -11.61 21.50 3.66
C GLY A 325 -12.65 20.69 4.41
N SER A 326 -12.88 21.00 5.69
CA SER A 326 -13.90 20.34 6.52
C SER A 326 -15.30 20.39 5.88
N HIS A 327 -15.75 21.59 5.45
CA HIS A 327 -17.03 21.73 4.78
C HIS A 327 -17.07 20.96 3.45
N PHE A 328 -16.01 21.04 2.64
CA PHE A 328 -15.98 20.37 1.33
C PHE A 328 -16.00 18.84 1.46
N VAL A 329 -15.26 18.27 2.41
CA VAL A 329 -15.26 16.83 2.69
C VAL A 329 -16.63 16.36 3.16
N GLN A 330 -17.28 17.11 4.05
CA GLN A 330 -18.66 16.83 4.47
C GLN A 330 -19.65 16.88 3.30
N LEU A 331 -19.47 17.83 2.39
CA LEU A 331 -20.30 17.95 1.18
C LEU A 331 -20.14 16.73 0.27
N CYS A 332 -18.91 16.27 0.05
CA CYS A 332 -18.63 15.06 -0.74
C CYS A 332 -19.24 13.83 -0.06
N GLY A 333 -19.04 13.68 1.25
CA GLY A 333 -19.64 12.60 2.04
C GLY A 333 -21.17 12.55 1.92
N ARG A 334 -21.85 13.70 2.04
CA ARG A 334 -23.31 13.79 1.89
C ARG A 334 -23.80 13.46 0.48
N ARG A 335 -23.01 13.77 -0.54
CA ARG A 335 -23.36 13.54 -1.95
C ARG A 335 -22.93 12.16 -2.47
N GLY A 336 -22.23 11.36 -1.66
CA GLY A 336 -21.66 10.09 -2.11
C GLY A 336 -20.56 10.24 -3.16
N ILE A 337 -19.83 11.36 -3.15
CA ILE A 337 -18.77 11.67 -4.13
C ILE A 337 -17.41 11.21 -3.58
N PRO A 338 -16.65 10.35 -4.29
CA PRO A 338 -15.29 9.96 -3.90
C PRO A 338 -14.34 11.16 -3.83
N ILE A 339 -13.32 11.08 -2.97
CA ILE A 339 -12.41 12.20 -2.71
C ILE A 339 -10.97 11.85 -3.14
N LEU A 340 -10.37 12.72 -3.94
CA LEU A 340 -8.95 12.68 -4.28
C LEU A 340 -8.19 13.75 -3.47
N PHE A 341 -7.25 13.31 -2.64
CA PHE A 341 -6.35 14.17 -1.89
C PHE A 341 -5.00 14.28 -2.60
N LEU A 342 -4.56 15.51 -2.88
CA LEU A 342 -3.22 15.79 -3.39
C LEU A 342 -2.39 16.47 -2.31
N GLN A 343 -1.45 15.70 -1.74
CA GLN A 343 -0.64 16.16 -0.61
C GLN A 343 0.62 16.88 -1.10
N ASN A 344 0.76 18.13 -0.66
CA ASN A 344 1.99 18.91 -0.78
C ASN A 344 2.05 19.96 0.33
N THR A 345 2.48 19.53 1.50
CA THR A 345 2.70 20.34 2.69
C THR A 345 3.71 21.44 2.39
N ALA A 346 3.29 22.68 2.58
CA ALA A 346 4.22 23.79 2.74
C ALA A 346 4.83 23.76 4.15
N PRO A 347 6.09 24.18 4.32
CA PRO A 347 6.72 24.23 5.63
C PRO A 347 5.92 25.11 6.60
N GLN A 348 5.70 24.63 7.83
CA GLN A 348 4.96 25.37 8.85
C GLN A 348 5.78 26.58 9.36
N PRO A 349 5.12 27.72 9.66
CA PRO A 349 5.78 28.84 10.30
C PRO A 349 6.24 28.50 11.73
N ALA A 350 7.27 29.21 12.21
CA ALA A 350 7.77 29.09 13.57
C ALA A 350 6.66 29.32 14.61
N GLY A 351 6.82 28.72 15.81
CA GLY A 351 5.86 28.78 16.91
C GLY A 351 5.51 30.22 17.36
N PRO A 352 4.41 30.38 18.11
CA PRO A 352 3.90 31.70 18.46
C PRO A 352 4.91 32.51 19.29
N ALA A 353 5.24 33.71 18.83
CA ALA A 353 6.11 34.67 19.51
C ALA A 353 5.31 35.77 20.27
N SER A 354 3.98 35.77 20.17
CA SER A 354 3.09 36.73 20.83
C SER A 354 1.73 36.12 21.21
N ILE A 355 1.01 36.76 22.12
CA ILE A 355 -0.32 36.32 22.60
C ILE A 355 -1.33 36.25 21.45
N SER A 356 -1.35 37.23 20.54
CA SER A 356 -2.23 37.22 19.36
C SER A 356 -1.91 36.07 18.41
N GLN A 357 -0.64 35.69 18.28
CA GLN A 357 -0.25 34.48 17.55
C GLN A 357 -0.69 33.21 18.29
N ALA A 358 -0.64 33.18 19.63
CA ALA A 358 -1.13 32.04 20.39
C ALA A 358 -2.65 31.81 20.20
N GLU A 359 -3.45 32.88 20.16
CA GLU A 359 -4.89 32.80 19.84
C GLU A 359 -5.12 32.30 18.41
N ALA A 360 -4.39 32.85 17.43
CA ALA A 360 -4.47 32.40 16.03
C ALA A 360 -4.09 30.92 15.86
N HIS A 361 -3.05 30.46 16.58
CA HIS A 361 -2.65 29.05 16.60
C HIS A 361 -3.73 28.16 17.23
N SER A 362 -4.38 28.61 18.31
CA SER A 362 -5.48 27.88 18.94
C SER A 362 -6.69 27.73 18.01
N ASN A 363 -7.03 28.79 17.28
CA ASN A 363 -8.08 28.76 16.26
C ASN A 363 -7.71 27.83 15.09
N ARG A 364 -6.45 27.87 14.63
CA ARG A 364 -5.93 26.94 13.61
C ARG A 364 -6.08 25.49 14.08
N LEU A 365 -5.61 25.18 15.29
CA LEU A 365 -5.69 23.84 15.89
C LEU A 365 -7.13 23.31 15.93
N LYS A 366 -8.08 24.12 16.41
CA LYS A 366 -9.50 23.73 16.47
C LYS A 366 -10.10 23.46 15.09
N ALA A 367 -9.78 24.29 14.09
CA ALA A 367 -10.26 24.09 12.72
C ALA A 367 -9.64 22.86 12.07
N GLN A 368 -8.34 22.63 12.28
CA GLN A 368 -7.64 21.43 11.81
C GLN A 368 -8.23 20.16 12.43
N ALA A 369 -8.48 20.14 13.74
CA ALA A 369 -9.15 19.01 14.39
C ALA A 369 -10.54 18.74 13.78
N SER A 370 -11.29 19.80 13.45
CA SER A 370 -12.61 19.67 12.78
C SER A 370 -12.49 19.11 11.36
N MET A 371 -11.42 19.42 10.64
CA MET A 371 -11.14 18.84 9.32
C MET A 371 -10.71 17.38 9.44
N MET A 372 -9.83 17.03 10.38
CA MET A 372 -9.42 15.64 10.63
C MET A 372 -10.65 14.77 10.95
N ALA A 373 -11.56 15.25 11.80
CA ALA A 373 -12.81 14.57 12.09
C ALA A 373 -13.67 14.37 10.83
N ALA A 374 -13.79 15.39 9.98
CA ALA A 374 -14.52 15.27 8.71
C ALA A 374 -13.91 14.23 7.77
N VAL A 375 -12.58 14.19 7.65
CA VAL A 375 -11.85 13.21 6.82
C VAL A 375 -12.01 11.79 7.35
N ALA A 376 -11.83 11.60 8.66
CA ALA A 376 -11.99 10.29 9.30
C ALA A 376 -13.42 9.74 9.17
N CYS A 377 -14.44 10.59 9.29
CA CYS A 377 -15.84 10.19 9.20
C CYS A 377 -16.39 10.12 7.77
N ALA A 378 -15.60 10.48 6.76
CA ALA A 378 -16.03 10.41 5.36
C ALA A 378 -16.07 8.94 4.90
N ALA A 379 -17.29 8.41 4.76
CA ALA A 379 -17.56 7.04 4.33
C ALA A 379 -17.47 6.82 2.80
N VAL A 380 -17.18 7.88 2.03
CA VAL A 380 -16.93 7.79 0.59
C VAL A 380 -15.53 7.25 0.31
N PRO A 381 -15.27 6.67 -0.88
CA PRO A 381 -13.93 6.24 -1.25
C PRO A 381 -12.95 7.42 -1.24
N LYS A 382 -11.74 7.18 -0.72
CA LYS A 382 -10.68 8.19 -0.59
C LYS A 382 -9.42 7.69 -1.25
N ILE A 383 -8.85 8.50 -2.14
CA ILE A 383 -7.56 8.22 -2.78
C ILE A 383 -6.62 9.36 -2.42
N THR A 384 -5.39 9.02 -2.02
CA THR A 384 -4.38 10.00 -1.64
C THR A 384 -3.15 9.86 -2.53
N VAL A 385 -2.72 10.96 -3.14
CA VAL A 385 -1.47 11.03 -3.89
C VAL A 385 -0.57 12.09 -3.28
N VAL A 386 0.60 11.67 -2.81
CA VAL A 386 1.64 12.56 -2.30
C VAL A 386 2.49 13.03 -3.47
N ILE A 387 2.24 14.27 -3.91
CA ILE A 387 2.91 14.88 -5.06
C ILE A 387 4.14 15.71 -4.66
N GLY A 388 4.31 15.93 -3.36
CA GLY A 388 5.44 16.66 -2.81
C GLY A 388 5.72 16.30 -1.34
N GLY A 389 5.75 17.32 -0.47
CA GLY A 389 6.04 17.11 0.94
C GLY A 389 4.81 16.63 1.70
N CYS A 390 5.00 15.74 2.67
CA CYS A 390 3.98 15.36 3.64
C CYS A 390 4.65 15.35 5.01
N PHE A 391 4.39 16.40 5.79
CA PHE A 391 5.06 16.62 7.07
C PHE A 391 4.07 16.86 8.21
N GLY A 392 4.32 16.23 9.35
CA GLY A 392 3.58 16.49 10.59
C GLY A 392 2.07 16.29 10.46
N SER A 393 1.31 17.28 10.94
CA SER A 393 -0.16 17.23 11.02
C SER A 393 -0.87 17.19 9.67
N ASP A 394 -0.20 17.61 8.60
CA ASP A 394 -0.81 17.63 7.26
C ASP A 394 -1.08 16.22 6.75
N SER A 395 -0.26 15.25 7.14
CA SER A 395 -0.50 13.82 6.88
C SER A 395 -1.89 13.42 7.37
N TYR A 396 -2.33 13.94 8.51
CA TYR A 396 -3.63 13.62 9.09
C TYR A 396 -4.76 14.38 8.41
N LEU A 397 -4.56 15.67 8.15
CA LEU A 397 -5.55 16.56 7.53
C LEU A 397 -5.90 16.14 6.11
N MET A 398 -4.92 15.64 5.36
CA MET A 398 -5.05 15.34 3.94
C MET A 398 -5.20 13.84 3.65
N CYS A 399 -5.76 13.08 4.59
CA CYS A 399 -6.05 11.65 4.44
C CYS A 399 -4.81 10.77 4.18
N GLY A 400 -3.77 10.92 5.00
CA GLY A 400 -2.61 10.04 5.00
C GLY A 400 -2.94 8.62 5.49
N ARG A 401 -1.90 7.77 5.62
CA ARG A 401 -2.08 6.33 5.83
C ARG A 401 -2.94 5.95 7.06
N SER A 402 -2.90 6.75 8.12
CA SER A 402 -3.67 6.52 9.35
C SER A 402 -5.17 6.87 9.23
N PHE A 403 -5.59 7.53 8.15
CA PHE A 403 -6.98 7.91 7.87
C PHE A 403 -7.65 6.98 6.84
N ILE A 404 -7.01 5.84 6.58
CA ILE A 404 -7.57 4.71 5.81
C ILE A 404 -8.13 5.16 4.45
N PRO A 405 -7.28 5.70 3.56
CA PRO A 405 -7.64 5.83 2.15
C PRO A 405 -7.68 4.45 1.49
N ASN A 406 -8.60 4.27 0.53
CA ASN A 406 -8.68 3.06 -0.29
C ASN A 406 -7.33 2.80 -0.99
N PHE A 407 -6.67 3.86 -1.46
CA PHE A 407 -5.33 3.81 -2.03
C PHE A 407 -4.50 5.03 -1.63
N LEU A 408 -3.21 4.82 -1.35
CA LEU A 408 -2.24 5.89 -1.14
C LEU A 408 -1.00 5.69 -2.01
N PHE A 409 -0.70 6.64 -2.88
CA PHE A 409 0.46 6.60 -3.77
C PHE A 409 1.40 7.79 -3.55
N LEU A 410 2.68 7.60 -3.87
CA LEU A 410 3.69 8.66 -3.83
C LEU A 410 4.24 8.91 -5.22
N TRP A 411 4.53 10.17 -5.52
CA TRP A 411 5.45 10.49 -6.61
C TRP A 411 6.91 10.22 -6.20
N PRO A 412 7.84 10.01 -7.15
CA PRO A 412 9.23 9.66 -6.83
C PRO A 412 9.96 10.78 -6.08
N ASN A 413 9.56 12.04 -6.32
CA ASN A 413 10.13 13.18 -5.63
C ASN A 413 9.64 13.30 -4.19
N ALA A 414 8.48 12.71 -3.84
CA ALA A 414 7.78 12.93 -2.58
C ALA A 414 8.63 12.62 -1.33
N ARG A 415 8.29 13.29 -0.22
CA ARG A 415 8.90 13.07 1.09
C ARG A 415 7.82 12.96 2.16
N VAL A 416 7.94 11.96 3.02
CA VAL A 416 7.00 11.68 4.10
C VAL A 416 7.77 11.59 5.41
N ALA A 417 7.55 12.53 6.34
CA ALA A 417 8.23 12.49 7.64
C ALA A 417 7.44 13.22 8.73
N LEU A 418 7.86 13.05 9.97
CA LEU A 418 7.30 13.82 11.09
C LEU A 418 7.65 15.31 10.96
N VAL A 419 8.90 15.61 10.61
CA VAL A 419 9.45 16.96 10.49
C VAL A 419 10.29 17.03 9.22
N ASP A 420 10.30 18.18 8.57
CA ASP A 420 11.20 18.46 7.47
C ASP A 420 12.61 18.75 8.00
N SER A 421 13.59 17.93 7.60
CA SER A 421 14.98 18.00 8.09
C SER A 421 15.63 19.35 7.82
N ARG A 422 15.19 20.09 6.80
CA ARG A 422 15.74 21.41 6.43
C ARG A 422 15.40 22.52 7.42
N HIS A 423 14.41 22.29 8.29
CA HIS A 423 13.99 23.25 9.31
C HIS A 423 14.58 22.95 10.69
N LEU A 424 15.38 21.89 10.82
CA LEU A 424 16.13 21.61 12.05
C LEU A 424 17.38 22.49 12.11
N PRO A 425 17.66 23.18 13.23
CA PRO A 425 18.84 24.03 13.36
C PRO A 425 20.12 23.19 13.25
N PRO A 426 21.22 23.74 12.70
CA PRO A 426 22.51 23.04 12.57
C PRO A 426 23.07 22.51 13.89
N ALA A 427 22.65 23.09 15.02
CA ALA A 427 23.00 22.64 16.38
C ALA A 427 22.48 21.23 16.72
N TRP A 428 21.56 20.68 15.92
CA TRP A 428 21.12 19.28 16.04
C TRP A 428 22.19 18.27 15.57
N ASP A 429 23.18 18.74 14.80
CA ASP A 429 24.35 17.96 14.37
C ASP A 429 25.61 18.24 15.21
N SER A 430 25.61 19.25 16.09
CA SER A 430 26.82 19.65 16.81
C SER A 430 27.04 18.79 18.07
N ASP A 431 27.91 17.79 17.93
CA ASP A 431 28.50 16.91 18.95
C ASP A 431 29.41 17.66 19.98
N SER A 432 29.29 18.97 20.12
CA SER A 432 30.17 19.77 20.97
C SER A 432 29.65 19.86 22.40
N ALA A 433 30.46 19.35 23.34
CA ALA A 433 30.31 19.36 24.80
C ALA A 433 30.15 20.76 25.46
N GLY A 434 29.89 21.82 24.68
CA GLY A 434 29.49 23.16 25.16
C GLY A 434 28.01 23.48 24.99
N GLY A 435 27.22 22.59 24.35
CA GLY A 435 25.84 22.87 23.92
C GLY A 435 24.73 22.49 24.90
N GLU A 436 25.00 22.13 26.16
CA GLU A 436 23.91 21.75 27.09
C GLU A 436 22.92 22.88 27.38
N GLN A 437 23.36 24.14 27.29
CA GLN A 437 22.52 25.31 27.59
C GLN A 437 21.66 25.72 26.38
N GLU A 438 22.23 25.68 25.17
CA GLU A 438 21.48 25.90 23.91
C GLU A 438 20.55 24.73 23.58
N LEU A 439 20.96 23.49 23.83
CA LEU A 439 20.11 22.31 23.67
C LEU A 439 18.98 22.31 24.73
N LYS A 440 19.19 22.86 25.94
CA LYS A 440 18.12 23.09 26.92
C LYS A 440 17.14 24.19 26.48
N GLN A 441 17.62 25.29 25.91
CA GLN A 441 16.76 26.35 25.36
C GLN A 441 15.99 25.90 24.11
N LEU A 442 16.63 25.15 23.22
CA LEU A 442 15.98 24.52 22.06
C LEU A 442 14.99 23.45 22.50
N LYS A 443 15.33 22.58 23.47
CA LYS A 443 14.39 21.63 24.07
C LYS A 443 13.21 22.35 24.72
N ALA A 444 13.40 23.46 25.42
CA ALA A 444 12.32 24.24 26.04
C ALA A 444 11.39 24.90 25.01
N ASN A 445 11.94 25.43 23.90
CA ASN A 445 11.16 26.06 22.84
C ASN A 445 10.46 25.03 21.93
N PHE A 446 11.07 23.87 21.71
CA PHE A 446 10.50 22.79 20.88
C PHE A 446 9.48 21.93 21.65
N PHE A 447 9.65 21.76 22.98
CA PHE A 447 8.67 21.07 23.84
C PHE A 447 7.29 21.73 23.81
N HIS A 448 7.21 23.04 23.54
CA HIS A 448 5.95 23.75 23.49
C HIS A 448 5.16 23.56 22.17
N CYS A 449 5.79 23.04 21.10
CA CYS A 449 5.12 22.86 19.80
C CYS A 449 4.60 21.42 19.55
N CYS A 450 5.06 20.42 20.29
CA CYS A 450 4.69 19.01 20.08
C CYS A 450 4.11 18.35 21.35
N ALA A 451 3.17 19.01 22.02
CA ALA A 451 2.45 18.42 23.16
C ALA A 451 1.39 17.39 22.71
N VAL A 452 1.80 16.36 21.96
CA VAL A 452 1.11 15.07 21.87
C VAL A 452 2.18 13.97 21.80
N PHE A 453 2.39 13.30 22.94
CA PHE A 453 2.98 11.97 23.12
C PHE A 453 4.46 11.65 22.79
N ILE A 454 5.35 12.60 22.48
CA ILE A 454 6.77 12.26 22.22
C ILE A 454 7.70 13.01 23.17
N VAL A 455 8.00 12.38 24.32
CA VAL A 455 9.23 12.68 25.07
C VAL A 455 10.37 12.07 24.26
N PHE A 456 11.09 12.89 23.48
CA PHE A 456 12.27 12.46 22.73
C PHE A 456 13.40 12.07 23.70
N TYR A 457 13.47 10.78 24.05
CA TYR A 457 14.65 10.16 24.66
C TYR A 457 15.62 9.76 23.53
N PHE A 458 16.53 10.66 23.15
CA PHE A 458 17.67 10.28 22.30
C PHE A 458 18.81 9.79 23.18
N LYS A 459 19.15 8.50 23.05
CA LYS A 459 20.53 8.05 23.36
C LYS A 459 21.47 8.71 22.34
N PRO A 460 22.69 9.09 22.72
CA PRO A 460 23.67 9.60 21.78
C PRO A 460 24.01 8.45 20.82
N VAL A 461 23.44 8.48 19.62
CA VAL A 461 23.80 7.59 18.52
C VAL A 461 24.57 8.43 17.52
N GLN A 462 25.75 7.94 17.21
CA GLN A 462 26.92 8.62 16.65
C GLN A 462 26.80 8.89 15.12
N PHE A 463 25.60 9.18 14.62
CA PHE A 463 25.30 9.36 13.19
C PHE A 463 24.46 10.64 13.00
N SER A 464 24.78 11.49 12.02
CA SER A 464 24.08 12.78 11.84
C SER A 464 22.58 12.55 11.68
N ALA A 465 21.79 13.03 12.63
CA ALA A 465 20.36 12.77 12.66
C ALA A 465 19.63 13.32 11.43
N LEU A 466 20.21 14.33 10.76
CA LEU A 466 19.71 14.89 9.51
C LEU A 466 19.78 13.91 8.34
N SER A 467 20.91 13.21 8.17
CA SER A 467 21.07 12.25 7.06
C SER A 467 20.07 11.10 7.17
N ARG A 468 19.84 10.62 8.39
CA ARG A 468 18.84 9.61 8.68
C ARG A 468 17.41 10.09 8.38
N LEU A 469 17.05 11.31 8.79
CA LEU A 469 15.73 11.86 8.47
C LEU A 469 15.52 12.02 6.95
N GLU A 470 16.56 12.42 6.22
CA GLU A 470 16.49 12.54 4.76
C GLU A 470 16.30 11.18 4.08
N GLU A 471 17.03 10.15 4.52
CA GLU A 471 16.88 8.78 4.00
C GLU A 471 15.50 8.20 4.33
N GLU A 472 15.10 8.25 5.60
CA GLU A 472 13.84 7.68 6.11
C GLU A 472 12.60 8.41 5.57
N SER A 473 12.76 9.65 5.10
CA SER A 473 11.67 10.43 4.51
C SER A 473 11.43 10.16 3.02
N SER A 474 12.36 9.47 2.33
CA SER A 474 12.25 9.22 0.90
C SER A 474 11.04 8.33 0.54
N ALA A 475 10.46 8.57 -0.64
CA ALA A 475 9.38 7.72 -1.17
C ALA A 475 9.79 6.24 -1.27
N PHE A 476 11.06 5.97 -1.55
CA PHE A 476 11.62 4.62 -1.63
C PHE A 476 11.67 3.93 -0.27
N TYR A 477 12.06 4.65 0.79
CA TYR A 477 12.05 4.13 2.16
C TYR A 477 10.63 3.82 2.64
N SER A 478 9.69 4.72 2.31
CA SER A 478 8.26 4.60 2.55
C SER A 478 7.67 3.35 1.88
N SER A 479 7.88 3.20 0.56
CA SER A 479 7.29 2.13 -0.23
C SER A 479 7.85 0.75 0.12
N ALA A 480 9.14 0.69 0.51
CA ALA A 480 9.77 -0.51 1.05
C ALA A 480 9.07 -1.05 2.32
N ARG A 481 8.40 -0.16 3.08
CA ARG A 481 7.74 -0.44 4.35
C ARG A 481 6.22 -0.44 4.28
N LEU A 482 5.63 -0.29 3.09
CA LEU A 482 4.19 -0.19 2.89
C LEU A 482 3.52 0.90 3.73
N TRP A 483 4.14 2.09 3.78
CA TRP A 483 3.40 3.29 4.20
C TRP A 483 2.51 3.82 3.07
N ASP A 484 2.75 3.31 1.87
CA ASP A 484 2.03 3.53 0.62
C ASP A 484 1.81 2.23 -0.15
N ASP A 485 0.93 2.32 -1.14
CA ASP A 485 0.56 1.23 -2.05
C ASP A 485 1.41 1.25 -3.33
N GLY A 486 2.37 2.18 -3.44
CA GLY A 486 3.32 2.22 -4.55
C GLY A 486 3.83 3.63 -4.85
N ILE A 487 5.00 3.66 -5.50
CA ILE A 487 5.50 4.87 -6.17
C ILE A 487 5.01 4.83 -7.62
N ILE A 488 4.34 5.89 -8.04
CA ILE A 488 3.83 6.05 -9.41
C ILE A 488 4.54 7.22 -10.09
N LEU A 489 4.71 7.15 -11.40
CA LEU A 489 5.25 8.29 -12.14
C LEU A 489 4.19 9.41 -12.21
N PRO A 490 4.59 10.70 -12.16
CA PRO A 490 3.64 11.81 -12.22
C PRO A 490 2.65 11.72 -13.39
N GLN A 491 3.11 11.37 -14.58
CA GLN A 491 2.29 11.22 -15.78
C GLN A 491 1.27 10.07 -15.72
N ASP A 492 1.53 9.04 -14.90
CA ASP A 492 0.65 7.87 -14.75
C ASP A 492 -0.49 8.13 -13.76
N THR A 493 -0.44 9.23 -12.99
CA THR A 493 -1.39 9.55 -11.91
C THR A 493 -2.86 9.58 -12.34
N ARG A 494 -3.15 9.88 -13.62
CA ARG A 494 -4.53 9.87 -14.11
C ARG A 494 -5.04 8.45 -14.38
N LYS A 495 -4.14 7.58 -14.86
CA LYS A 495 -4.44 6.19 -15.24
C LYS A 495 -4.57 5.29 -14.02
N VAL A 496 -3.74 5.55 -13.00
CA VAL A 496 -3.78 4.90 -11.67
C VAL A 496 -4.92 5.51 -10.87
#